data_AF-A0A4R8DMJ7-F1
#
_entry.id   AF-A0A4R8DMJ7-F1
#
_cell.length_a   1.000
_cell.length_b   1.000
_cell.length_c   1.000
_cell.angle_alpha   90.00
_cell.angle_beta   90.00
_cell.angle_gamma   90.00
#
_symmetry.space_group_name_H-M   'P 1'
#
loop_
_entity.id
_entity.type
_entity.pdbx_description
1 polymer ?
#
loop_
_entity_poly.entity_id
_entity_poly.type
_entity_poly.pdbx_seq_one_letter_code
_entity_poly.pdbx_strand_id
1 'polypeptide(L)'
;MDATEDLIVESLSKHAVDAPSDEHLLSTVHHHLRRRRTGRTIGAAVLACAAVATAITASHSLTGELRTDPQVARPGTPESGWHWESYKTAQVQVPDSWTQYISGPAPCTTFGNAALPTIGRFNDWLGKSSYTCEDAVLPLGRRAPYLWFNDVQAPGTKQYDAGWTEETRLVGGTKISVLTQDDALRRRILDSARPITGTDYYGCSPTDLGPRGTGLNAKDTITSANICEYWHGSLVSGSRLAAKPAGAFAQRVNASPEGPQPARFEGCRQPDQRTYVVTLHGREKSYPVWLIADYCTVDHSFPTDDGTTQRRADAITLDLIRQGVHHPNQPSDLFDPAGPLTPSPR
;
A
#
# COMPACT_ATOMS: atom_id res chain seq x y z
N MET A 1 -14.06 -13.28 50.29
CA MET A 1 -13.04 -13.61 49.29
C MET A 1 -13.65 -14.63 48.36
N ASP A 2 -13.58 -14.34 47.07
CA ASP A 2 -14.21 -15.12 46.00
C ASP A 2 -13.32 -16.32 45.67
N ALA A 3 -13.89 -17.52 45.56
CA ALA A 3 -13.14 -18.76 45.30
C ALA A 3 -12.32 -18.70 44.00
N THR A 4 -12.71 -17.80 43.09
CA THR A 4 -12.00 -17.53 41.83
C THR A 4 -10.70 -16.75 42.06
N GLU A 5 -10.67 -15.87 43.05
CA GLU A 5 -9.51 -15.05 43.41
C GLU A 5 -8.42 -15.92 44.07
N ASP A 6 -8.83 -16.87 44.91
CA ASP A 6 -7.93 -17.84 45.55
C ASP A 6 -7.25 -18.77 44.51
N LEU A 7 -7.98 -19.21 43.48
CA LEU A 7 -7.42 -20.03 42.41
C LEU A 7 -6.39 -19.28 41.54
N ILE A 8 -6.59 -17.98 41.33
CA ILE A 8 -5.63 -17.14 40.59
C ILE A 8 -4.37 -16.91 41.42
N VAL A 9 -4.51 -16.62 42.71
CA VAL A 9 -3.37 -16.45 43.63
C VAL A 9 -2.58 -17.77 43.78
N GLU A 10 -3.26 -18.90 43.86
CA GLU A 10 -2.62 -20.22 43.96
C GLU A 10 -1.91 -20.60 42.64
N SER A 11 -2.52 -20.31 41.47
CA SER A 11 -1.87 -20.52 40.17
C SER A 11 -0.63 -19.63 39.99
N LEU A 12 -0.71 -18.35 40.36
CA LEU A 12 0.40 -17.41 40.22
C LEU A 12 1.55 -17.73 41.19
N SER A 13 1.24 -18.08 42.44
CA SER A 13 2.27 -18.48 43.41
C SER A 13 2.97 -19.78 43.01
N LYS A 14 2.24 -20.73 42.44
CA LYS A 14 2.81 -21.98 41.92
C LYS A 14 3.77 -21.75 40.75
N HIS A 15 3.48 -20.80 39.87
CA HIS A 15 4.34 -20.49 38.73
C HIS A 15 5.47 -19.48 39.03
N ALA A 16 5.37 -18.71 40.11
CA ALA A 16 6.42 -17.79 40.53
C ALA A 16 7.69 -18.51 41.04
N VAL A 17 7.56 -19.75 41.54
CA VAL A 17 8.69 -20.56 42.02
C VAL A 17 9.49 -21.19 40.86
N ASP A 18 8.84 -21.41 39.72
CA ASP A 18 9.47 -21.97 38.52
C ASP A 18 10.06 -20.90 37.57
N ALA A 19 9.90 -19.61 37.90
CA ALA A 19 10.49 -18.52 37.14
C ALA A 19 12.01 -18.48 37.40
N PRO A 20 12.87 -18.64 36.37
CA PRO A 20 14.31 -18.54 36.55
C PRO A 20 14.68 -17.14 37.04
N SER A 21 15.53 -17.05 38.06
CA SER A 21 15.97 -15.77 38.61
C SER A 21 16.70 -14.92 37.55
N ASP A 22 16.43 -13.61 37.54
CA ASP A 22 16.98 -12.66 36.55
C ASP A 22 18.54 -12.68 36.50
N GLU A 23 19.20 -13.09 37.59
CA GLU A 23 20.66 -13.27 37.65
C GLU A 23 21.19 -14.41 36.75
N HIS A 24 20.38 -15.43 36.47
CA HIS A 24 20.77 -16.55 35.60
C HIS A 24 20.66 -16.22 34.11
N LEU A 25 19.75 -15.33 33.71
CA LEU A 25 19.58 -14.93 32.31
C LEU A 25 20.75 -14.06 31.82
N LEU A 26 21.17 -13.09 32.63
CA LEU A 26 22.30 -12.22 32.29
C LEU A 26 23.63 -12.98 32.26
N SER A 27 23.87 -13.89 33.21
CA SER A 27 25.08 -14.70 33.25
C SER A 27 25.17 -15.68 32.07
N THR A 28 24.05 -16.29 31.66
CA THR A 28 24.00 -17.22 30.51
C THR A 28 24.27 -16.49 29.19
N VAL A 29 23.70 -15.30 28.99
CA VAL A 29 23.93 -14.48 27.79
C VAL A 29 25.38 -13.99 27.73
N HIS A 30 25.95 -13.55 28.85
CA HIS A 30 27.36 -13.15 28.90
C HIS A 30 28.32 -14.32 28.68
N HIS A 31 28.00 -15.52 29.16
CA HIS A 31 28.82 -16.72 28.94
C HIS A 31 28.81 -17.15 27.47
N HIS A 32 27.67 -17.04 26.77
CA HIS A 32 27.58 -17.34 25.34
C HIS A 32 28.31 -16.31 24.46
N LEU A 33 28.24 -15.03 24.82
CA LEU A 33 28.96 -13.96 24.11
C LEU A 33 30.47 -14.00 24.36
N ARG A 34 30.93 -14.36 25.57
CA ARG A 34 32.36 -14.58 25.84
C ARG A 34 32.92 -15.76 25.06
N ARG A 35 32.19 -16.89 24.99
CA ARG A 35 32.64 -18.11 24.27
C ARG A 35 32.80 -17.86 22.76
N ARG A 36 32.03 -16.95 22.17
CA ARG A 36 32.21 -16.52 20.77
C ARG A 36 33.40 -15.58 20.54
N ARG A 37 33.83 -14.82 21.56
CA ARG A 37 34.97 -13.88 21.43
C ARG A 37 36.33 -14.49 21.76
N THR A 38 36.41 -15.50 22.62
CA THR A 38 37.69 -16.15 22.97
C THR A 38 38.09 -17.31 22.05
N GLY A 39 37.25 -17.69 21.08
CA GLY A 39 37.55 -18.77 20.12
C GLY A 39 38.25 -18.36 18.82
N ARG A 40 38.77 -17.13 18.70
CA ARG A 40 39.30 -16.59 17.42
C ARG A 40 40.78 -16.18 17.40
N THR A 41 41.61 -16.64 18.35
CA THR A 41 43.03 -16.21 18.38
C THR A 41 44.10 -17.30 18.50
N ILE A 42 43.78 -18.60 18.49
CA ILE A 42 44.84 -19.62 18.56
C ILE A 42 44.51 -20.80 17.64
N GLY A 43 45.39 -21.08 16.67
CA GLY A 43 45.48 -22.41 16.05
C GLY A 43 45.22 -22.53 14.56
N ALA A 44 45.69 -21.60 13.72
CA ALA A 44 45.81 -21.83 12.28
C ALA A 44 47.16 -22.52 11.98
N ALA A 45 47.23 -23.84 12.18
CA ALA A 45 48.30 -24.65 11.60
C ALA A 45 47.90 -26.13 11.61
N VAL A 46 47.79 -26.69 10.40
CA VAL A 46 47.81 -28.13 10.07
C VAL A 46 46.57 -28.93 10.45
N LEU A 47 45.57 -28.95 9.54
CA LEU A 47 44.74 -30.11 9.16
C LEU A 47 43.48 -29.64 8.38
N ALA A 48 43.66 -29.03 7.20
CA ALA A 48 42.54 -28.66 6.34
C ALA A 48 42.91 -28.71 4.84
N CYS A 49 43.57 -29.78 4.40
CA CYS A 49 43.87 -29.98 2.97
C CYS A 49 43.03 -31.08 2.29
N ALA A 50 42.03 -31.66 2.95
CA ALA A 50 41.19 -32.71 2.34
C ALA A 50 39.69 -32.40 2.27
N ALA A 51 39.23 -31.22 2.69
CA ALA A 51 37.80 -30.87 2.71
C ALA A 51 37.47 -29.56 1.96
N VAL A 52 38.37 -29.08 1.09
CA VAL A 52 38.17 -27.83 0.32
C VAL A 52 37.90 -28.12 -1.17
N ALA A 53 38.11 -29.35 -1.65
CA ALA A 53 37.87 -29.68 -3.07
C ALA A 53 36.41 -30.01 -3.42
N THR A 54 35.55 -30.35 -2.44
CA THR A 54 34.12 -30.66 -2.67
C THR A 54 33.17 -29.55 -2.25
N ALA A 55 33.66 -28.52 -1.53
CA ALA A 55 32.82 -27.41 -1.10
C ALA A 55 32.85 -26.20 -2.06
N ILE A 56 33.87 -26.07 -2.92
CA ILE A 56 34.03 -24.88 -3.78
C ILE A 56 33.43 -25.05 -5.19
N THR A 57 33.23 -26.28 -5.68
CA THR A 57 32.49 -26.53 -6.94
C THR A 57 30.97 -26.50 -6.80
N ALA A 58 30.44 -26.59 -5.58
CA ALA A 58 28.99 -26.52 -5.32
C ALA A 58 28.48 -25.08 -5.10
N SER A 59 29.34 -24.12 -4.70
CA SER A 59 28.92 -22.75 -4.40
C SER A 59 28.96 -21.81 -5.61
N HIS A 60 29.65 -22.18 -6.69
CA HIS A 60 29.73 -21.38 -7.92
C HIS A 60 28.85 -21.89 -9.06
N SER A 61 28.13 -23.01 -8.86
CA SER A 61 27.17 -23.54 -9.85
C SER A 61 25.73 -23.09 -9.61
N LEU A 62 25.44 -22.34 -8.53
CA LEU A 62 24.10 -21.79 -8.23
C LEU A 62 23.90 -20.34 -8.66
N THR A 63 24.90 -19.72 -9.28
CA THR A 63 24.80 -18.37 -9.90
C THR A 63 24.91 -18.41 -11.43
N GLY A 64 24.94 -19.60 -12.03
CA GLY A 64 25.25 -19.83 -13.46
C GLY A 64 24.08 -20.21 -14.36
N GLU A 65 22.88 -20.39 -13.83
CA GLU A 65 21.65 -20.32 -14.62
C GLU A 65 20.83 -19.16 -14.07
N LEU A 66 21.04 -17.99 -14.66
CA LEU A 66 19.96 -17.03 -14.85
C LEU A 66 18.84 -17.77 -15.59
N ARG A 67 18.08 -18.57 -14.84
CA ARG A 67 16.68 -18.81 -15.13
C ARG A 67 16.14 -17.40 -15.23
N THR A 68 15.97 -16.94 -16.46
CA THR A 68 15.21 -15.74 -16.74
C THR A 68 13.88 -16.08 -16.10
N ASP A 69 13.64 -15.57 -14.88
CA ASP A 69 12.37 -15.73 -14.21
C ASP A 69 11.37 -15.35 -15.29
N PRO A 70 10.47 -16.27 -15.70
CA PRO A 70 9.66 -16.08 -16.88
C PRO A 70 9.04 -14.72 -16.73
N GLN A 71 9.36 -13.80 -17.65
CA GLN A 71 8.86 -12.43 -17.60
C GLN A 71 7.37 -12.57 -17.34
N VAL A 72 6.94 -12.22 -16.11
CA VAL A 72 5.57 -12.47 -15.70
C VAL A 72 4.74 -11.68 -16.69
N ALA A 73 3.99 -12.43 -17.51
CA ALA A 73 3.29 -11.86 -18.64
C ALA A 73 2.47 -10.67 -18.13
N ARG A 74 2.43 -9.61 -18.94
CA ARG A 74 1.64 -8.43 -18.62
C ARG A 74 0.24 -8.88 -18.20
N PRO A 75 -0.33 -8.25 -17.16
CA PRO A 75 -1.72 -8.42 -16.79
C PRO A 75 -2.64 -8.71 -17.97
N GLY A 76 -3.24 -9.90 -17.98
CA GLY A 76 -4.34 -10.21 -18.90
C GLY A 76 -5.48 -9.22 -18.70
N THR A 77 -6.31 -9.08 -19.74
CA THR A 77 -7.57 -8.33 -19.64
C THR A 77 -8.39 -8.85 -18.46
N PRO A 78 -9.03 -7.97 -17.68
CA PRO A 78 -9.88 -8.44 -16.60
C PRO A 78 -11.03 -9.29 -17.15
N GLU A 79 -11.51 -10.19 -16.31
CA GLU A 79 -12.67 -11.02 -16.63
C GLU A 79 -13.92 -10.14 -16.80
N SER A 80 -14.91 -10.62 -17.55
CA SER A 80 -16.15 -9.86 -17.77
C SER A 80 -16.84 -9.55 -16.43
N GLY A 81 -17.09 -8.26 -16.16
CA GLY A 81 -17.69 -7.78 -14.91
C GLY A 81 -16.69 -7.61 -13.76
N TRP A 82 -15.39 -7.58 -14.05
CA TRP A 82 -14.30 -7.40 -13.10
C TRP A 82 -13.35 -6.29 -13.56
N HIS A 83 -12.62 -5.72 -12.61
CA HIS A 83 -11.52 -4.79 -12.87
C HIS A 83 -10.34 -5.09 -11.97
N TRP A 84 -9.18 -4.53 -12.33
CA TRP A 84 -7.97 -4.62 -11.53
C TRP A 84 -7.93 -3.52 -10.47
N GLU A 85 -7.48 -3.89 -9.27
CA GLU A 85 -7.13 -3.00 -8.17
C GLU A 85 -5.65 -3.20 -7.84
N SER A 86 -4.95 -2.10 -7.56
CA SER A 86 -3.51 -2.11 -7.26
C SER A 86 -3.21 -1.39 -5.95
N TYR A 87 -2.19 -1.88 -5.25
CA TYR A 87 -1.63 -1.24 -4.05
C TYR A 87 -0.20 -1.71 -3.83
N LYS A 88 0.73 -0.77 -3.65
CA LYS A 88 2.18 -1.01 -3.50
C LYS A 88 2.71 -1.95 -4.57
N THR A 89 2.95 -3.20 -4.21
CA THR A 89 3.61 -4.23 -5.01
C THR A 89 2.67 -5.34 -5.46
N ALA A 90 1.36 -5.18 -5.25
CA ALA A 90 0.37 -6.19 -5.59
C ALA A 90 -0.81 -5.61 -6.39
N GLN A 91 -1.41 -6.48 -7.18
CA GLN A 91 -2.66 -6.22 -7.90
C GLN A 91 -3.58 -7.43 -7.81
N VAL A 92 -4.88 -7.21 -7.88
CA VAL A 92 -5.93 -8.23 -7.74
C VAL A 92 -7.17 -7.82 -8.52
N GLN A 93 -7.94 -8.78 -9.03
CA GLN A 93 -9.24 -8.47 -9.63
C GLN A 93 -10.36 -8.47 -8.59
N VAL A 94 -11.30 -7.54 -8.75
CA VAL A 94 -12.55 -7.48 -7.99
C VAL A 94 -13.74 -7.24 -8.92
N PRO A 95 -14.98 -7.57 -8.51
CA PRO A 95 -16.16 -7.28 -9.32
C PRO A 95 -16.35 -5.77 -9.56
N ASP A 96 -16.86 -5.40 -10.72
CA ASP A 96 -17.14 -3.99 -11.09
C ASP A 96 -18.16 -3.30 -10.19
N SER A 97 -18.96 -4.07 -9.45
CA SER A 97 -19.90 -3.54 -8.45
C SER A 97 -19.22 -3.05 -7.17
N TRP A 98 -17.94 -3.34 -6.96
CA TRP A 98 -17.20 -2.94 -5.76
C TRP A 98 -16.64 -1.53 -5.96
N THR A 99 -17.44 -0.52 -5.64
CA THR A 99 -17.11 0.89 -5.90
C THR A 99 -16.92 1.73 -4.63
N GLN A 100 -17.01 1.10 -3.45
CA GLN A 100 -16.81 1.78 -2.17
C GLN A 100 -15.35 1.67 -1.75
N TYR A 101 -14.65 2.81 -1.70
CA TYR A 101 -13.25 2.89 -1.33
C TYR A 101 -13.05 3.52 0.03
N ILE A 102 -12.22 2.90 0.87
CA ILE A 102 -11.96 3.37 2.25
C ILE A 102 -10.46 3.38 2.54
N SER A 103 -10.01 4.39 3.29
CA SER A 103 -8.66 4.44 3.85
C SER A 103 -8.65 4.13 5.34
N GLY A 104 -7.72 3.29 5.79
CA GLY A 104 -7.52 2.96 7.21
C GLY A 104 -7.46 1.45 7.49
N PRO A 105 -7.36 1.04 8.76
CA PRO A 105 -7.25 -0.37 9.12
C PRO A 105 -8.61 -1.06 9.14
N ALA A 106 -8.70 -2.27 8.59
CA ALA A 106 -9.85 -3.13 8.83
C ALA A 106 -9.79 -3.74 10.25
N PRO A 107 -10.94 -4.00 10.88
CA PRO A 107 -12.31 -3.68 10.44
C PRO A 107 -12.80 -2.28 10.90
N CYS A 108 -11.93 -1.41 11.41
CA CYS A 108 -12.34 -0.29 12.29
C CYS A 108 -12.66 1.02 11.59
N THR A 109 -12.46 1.07 10.29
CA THR A 109 -12.98 2.18 9.51
C THR A 109 -14.49 2.00 9.36
N THR A 110 -15.26 3.02 9.73
CA THR A 110 -16.71 3.02 9.50
C THR A 110 -17.00 2.83 8.02
N PHE A 111 -17.65 1.72 7.67
CA PHE A 111 -18.17 1.51 6.34
C PHE A 111 -19.28 2.53 6.11
N GLY A 112 -19.09 3.46 5.17
CA GLY A 112 -20.08 4.49 4.85
C GLY A 112 -21.45 3.89 4.54
N ASN A 113 -21.45 2.71 3.89
CA ASN A 113 -22.61 1.85 3.76
C ASN A 113 -22.20 0.38 4.02
N ALA A 114 -22.67 -0.20 5.13
CA ALA A 114 -22.40 -1.60 5.47
C ALA A 114 -23.12 -2.61 4.55
N ALA A 115 -24.00 -2.15 3.64
CA ALA A 115 -24.63 -3.00 2.64
C ALA A 115 -23.79 -3.15 1.36
N LEU A 116 -22.73 -2.35 1.18
CA LEU A 116 -21.94 -2.34 -0.05
C LEU A 116 -20.56 -3.00 0.17
N PRO A 117 -20.12 -3.86 -0.77
CA PRO A 117 -18.77 -4.38 -0.75
C PRO A 117 -17.73 -3.26 -0.80
N THR A 118 -16.65 -3.43 -0.06
CA THR A 118 -15.66 -2.36 0.16
C THR A 118 -14.25 -2.76 -0.23
N ILE A 119 -13.52 -1.82 -0.81
CA ILE A 119 -12.09 -1.92 -1.09
C ILE A 119 -11.36 -0.97 -0.14
N GLY A 120 -10.70 -1.53 0.86
CA GLY A 120 -9.94 -0.81 1.86
C GLY A 120 -8.45 -0.79 1.58
N ARG A 121 -7.78 0.28 1.97
CA ARG A 121 -6.31 0.40 1.93
C ARG A 121 -5.82 0.88 3.29
N PHE A 122 -5.01 0.07 3.96
CA PHE A 122 -4.34 0.54 5.16
C PHE A 122 -3.09 1.34 4.78
N ASN A 123 -3.30 2.64 4.77
CA ASN A 123 -2.33 3.61 4.35
C ASN A 123 -1.38 3.97 5.49
N ASP A 124 -0.08 3.89 5.22
CA ASP A 124 0.94 4.09 6.27
C ASP A 124 0.98 5.53 6.83
N TRP A 125 0.34 6.51 6.17
CA TRP A 125 0.23 7.89 6.68
C TRP A 125 -0.69 8.03 7.90
N LEU A 126 -1.62 7.10 8.12
CA LEU A 126 -2.58 7.20 9.22
C LEU A 126 -1.99 6.84 10.59
N GLY A 127 -0.71 6.47 10.67
CA GLY A 127 -0.04 6.14 11.93
C GLY A 127 -0.62 4.87 12.56
N LYS A 128 0.13 3.76 12.53
CA LYS A 128 -0.38 2.45 13.00
C LYS A 128 -0.85 2.44 14.45
N SER A 129 -0.28 3.30 15.29
CA SER A 129 -0.65 3.45 16.71
C SER A 129 -1.92 4.25 16.94
N SER A 130 -2.38 5.03 15.96
CA SER A 130 -3.52 5.93 16.10
C SER A 130 -4.87 5.22 15.94
N TYR A 131 -4.86 3.96 15.48
CA TYR A 131 -6.06 3.19 15.21
C TYR A 131 -5.92 1.78 15.77
N THR A 132 -6.39 1.58 17.00
CA THR A 132 -6.54 0.24 17.59
C THR A 132 -7.93 -0.29 17.29
N CYS A 133 -7.97 -1.47 16.68
CA CYS A 133 -9.20 -2.21 16.48
C CYS A 133 -9.49 -3.10 17.68
N GLU A 134 -10.57 -2.81 18.42
CA GLU A 134 -11.04 -3.69 19.49
C GLU A 134 -11.63 -4.98 18.91
N ASP A 135 -12.33 -4.87 17.78
CA ASP A 135 -12.96 -6.01 17.12
C ASP A 135 -12.01 -6.70 16.13
N ALA A 136 -11.93 -8.03 16.23
CA ALA A 136 -11.25 -8.86 15.21
C ALA A 136 -12.04 -8.90 13.88
N VAL A 137 -13.35 -8.68 13.92
CA VAL A 137 -14.28 -8.53 12.79
C VAL A 137 -15.50 -7.73 13.27
N LEU A 138 -16.14 -6.93 12.40
CA LEU A 138 -17.35 -6.20 12.80
C LEU A 138 -18.46 -7.13 13.32
N PRO A 139 -19.39 -6.63 14.16
CA PRO A 139 -20.60 -7.37 14.52
C PRO A 139 -21.42 -7.79 13.30
N LEU A 140 -22.05 -8.97 13.35
CA LEU A 140 -22.71 -9.61 12.20
C LEU A 140 -23.63 -8.68 11.39
N GLY A 141 -24.49 -7.92 12.07
CA GLY A 141 -25.44 -6.99 11.43
C GLY A 141 -24.80 -5.78 10.75
N ARG A 142 -23.48 -5.60 10.86
CA ARG A 142 -22.70 -4.52 10.24
C ARG A 142 -21.62 -5.03 9.29
N ARG A 143 -21.51 -6.35 9.07
CA ARG A 143 -20.51 -6.93 8.16
C ARG A 143 -20.92 -6.73 6.71
N ALA A 144 -19.93 -6.37 5.90
CA ALA A 144 -20.02 -6.32 4.44
C ALA A 144 -18.85 -7.13 3.86
N PRO A 145 -18.98 -7.68 2.64
CA PRO A 145 -17.82 -8.22 1.94
C PRO A 145 -16.75 -7.14 1.75
N TYR A 146 -15.48 -7.50 1.92
CA TYR A 146 -14.40 -6.56 1.62
C TYR A 146 -13.16 -7.22 1.04
N LEU A 147 -12.35 -6.36 0.44
CA LEU A 147 -10.97 -6.57 0.04
C LEU A 147 -10.17 -5.50 0.78
N TRP A 148 -9.11 -5.89 1.47
CA TRP A 148 -8.26 -4.96 2.19
C TRP A 148 -6.80 -5.13 1.83
N PHE A 149 -6.19 -4.06 1.33
CA PHE A 149 -4.76 -4.01 1.11
C PHE A 149 -4.02 -3.60 2.38
N ASN A 150 -2.93 -4.32 2.66
CA ASN A 150 -2.01 -4.09 3.74
C ASN A 150 -2.66 -4.03 5.12
N ASP A 151 -3.75 -4.79 5.29
CA ASP A 151 -4.51 -4.93 6.53
C ASP A 151 -3.62 -5.25 7.74
N VAL A 152 -4.08 -5.00 8.96
CA VAL A 152 -3.36 -5.36 10.20
C VAL A 152 -3.40 -6.86 10.48
N GLN A 153 -4.36 -7.57 9.92
CA GLN A 153 -4.58 -9.01 10.09
C GLN A 153 -3.38 -9.87 9.67
N ALA A 154 -3.11 -10.94 10.42
CA ALA A 154 -2.08 -11.91 10.07
C ALA A 154 -2.50 -12.77 8.85
N PRO A 155 -1.55 -13.19 7.97
CA PRO A 155 -1.84 -14.14 6.91
C PRO A 155 -2.48 -15.44 7.42
N GLY A 156 -3.35 -16.03 6.60
CA GLY A 156 -4.08 -17.26 6.93
C GLY A 156 -5.58 -17.12 6.69
N THR A 157 -6.34 -18.14 7.08
CA THR A 157 -7.79 -18.18 6.96
C THR A 157 -8.42 -18.17 8.35
N LYS A 158 -9.40 -17.30 8.55
CA LYS A 158 -10.19 -17.19 9.78
C LYS A 158 -11.67 -17.36 9.45
N GLN A 159 -12.33 -18.19 10.23
CA GLN A 159 -13.76 -18.40 10.15
C GLN A 159 -14.45 -17.62 11.26
N TYR A 160 -15.58 -17.02 10.93
CA TYR A 160 -16.45 -16.30 11.85
C TYR A 160 -17.85 -16.89 11.81
N ASP A 161 -18.73 -16.39 12.69
CA ASP A 161 -20.13 -16.74 12.74
C ASP A 161 -20.87 -16.45 11.42
N ALA A 162 -21.99 -17.15 11.22
CA ALA A 162 -22.85 -17.05 10.04
C ALA A 162 -22.12 -17.27 8.68
N GLY A 163 -21.09 -18.13 8.67
CA GLY A 163 -20.40 -18.54 7.44
C GLY A 163 -19.44 -17.50 6.86
N TRP A 164 -19.19 -16.41 7.57
CA TRP A 164 -18.21 -15.41 7.16
C TRP A 164 -16.79 -15.97 7.28
N THR A 165 -15.99 -15.77 6.22
CA THR A 165 -14.59 -16.19 6.20
C THR A 165 -13.71 -15.04 5.75
N GLU A 166 -12.66 -14.75 6.50
CA GLU A 166 -11.55 -13.90 6.06
C GLU A 166 -10.39 -14.78 5.63
N GLU A 167 -9.78 -14.48 4.48
CA GLU A 167 -8.46 -15.01 4.14
C GLU A 167 -7.50 -13.90 3.74
N THR A 168 -6.32 -13.94 4.34
CA THR A 168 -5.24 -12.99 4.11
C THR A 168 -4.07 -13.70 3.47
N ARG A 169 -3.66 -13.26 2.28
CA ARG A 169 -2.45 -13.74 1.57
C ARG A 169 -1.38 -12.65 1.50
N LEU A 170 -0.12 -13.06 1.40
CA LEU A 170 0.99 -12.14 1.10
C LEU A 170 1.33 -12.22 -0.39
N VAL A 171 1.22 -11.10 -1.10
CA VAL A 171 1.45 -11.00 -2.54
C VAL A 171 2.44 -9.87 -2.79
N GLY A 172 3.62 -10.18 -3.31
CA GLY A 172 4.67 -9.16 -3.52
C GLY A 172 5.11 -8.44 -2.24
N GLY A 173 4.88 -9.01 -1.05
CA GLY A 173 5.12 -8.34 0.24
C GLY A 173 3.96 -7.46 0.73
N THR A 174 2.86 -7.37 -0.01
CA THR A 174 1.63 -6.68 0.39
C THR A 174 0.60 -7.70 0.88
N LYS A 175 0.00 -7.47 2.06
CA LYS A 175 -1.10 -8.32 2.54
C LYS A 175 -2.39 -8.00 1.79
N ILE A 176 -3.14 -9.02 1.42
CA ILE A 176 -4.44 -8.91 0.77
C ILE A 176 -5.42 -9.75 1.58
N SER A 177 -6.34 -9.11 2.29
CA SER A 177 -7.41 -9.75 3.06
C SER A 177 -8.72 -9.71 2.28
N VAL A 178 -9.45 -10.82 2.23
CA VAL A 178 -10.81 -10.87 1.67
C VAL A 178 -11.75 -11.48 2.70
N LEU A 179 -12.75 -10.70 3.14
CA LEU A 179 -13.85 -11.16 4.00
C LEU A 179 -15.13 -11.29 3.17
N THR A 180 -15.77 -12.46 3.20
CA THR A 180 -17.07 -12.69 2.54
C THR A 180 -17.74 -13.96 3.06
N GLN A 181 -19.05 -14.12 2.83
CA GLN A 181 -19.78 -15.38 3.03
C GLN A 181 -19.71 -16.30 1.80
N ASP A 182 -19.28 -15.78 0.64
CA ASP A 182 -19.17 -16.50 -0.62
C ASP A 182 -17.74 -17.02 -0.84
N ASP A 183 -17.53 -18.31 -0.60
CA ASP A 183 -16.23 -18.97 -0.76
C ASP A 183 -15.72 -18.94 -2.20
N ALA A 184 -16.61 -19.02 -3.20
CA ALA A 184 -16.22 -18.98 -4.60
C ALA A 184 -15.72 -17.57 -4.99
N LEU A 185 -16.41 -16.53 -4.52
CA LEU A 185 -15.98 -15.13 -4.70
C LEU A 185 -14.62 -14.88 -4.01
N ARG A 186 -14.45 -15.36 -2.77
CA ARG A 186 -13.20 -15.23 -2.00
C ARG A 186 -12.01 -15.82 -2.75
N ARG A 187 -12.14 -17.08 -3.19
CA ARG A 187 -11.09 -17.77 -3.94
C ARG A 187 -10.79 -17.07 -5.24
N ARG A 188 -11.82 -16.69 -6.00
CA ARG A 188 -11.63 -15.99 -7.28
C ARG A 188 -10.86 -14.68 -7.14
N ILE A 189 -11.20 -13.85 -6.15
CA ILE A 189 -10.43 -12.64 -5.85
C ILE A 189 -8.98 -13.01 -5.53
N LEU A 190 -8.75 -13.89 -4.55
CA LEU A 190 -7.39 -14.22 -4.09
C LEU A 190 -6.54 -14.98 -5.10
N ASP A 191 -7.13 -15.76 -5.99
CA ASP A 191 -6.44 -16.50 -7.04
C ASP A 191 -6.05 -15.60 -8.23
N SER A 192 -6.73 -14.46 -8.38
CA SER A 192 -6.34 -13.42 -9.34
C SER A 192 -5.18 -12.54 -8.84
N ALA A 193 -4.88 -12.60 -7.54
CA ALA A 193 -3.89 -11.74 -6.90
C ALA A 193 -2.46 -12.11 -7.32
N ARG A 194 -1.67 -11.11 -7.71
CA ARG A 194 -0.29 -11.33 -8.16
C ARG A 194 0.63 -10.13 -7.85
N PRO A 195 1.95 -10.36 -7.74
CA PRO A 195 2.91 -9.27 -7.60
C PRO A 195 2.96 -8.39 -8.85
N ILE A 196 3.34 -7.13 -8.66
CA ILE A 196 3.70 -6.19 -9.73
C ILE A 196 5.22 -6.26 -9.91
N THR A 197 5.68 -6.89 -10.99
CA THR A 197 7.12 -7.07 -11.30
C THR A 197 7.68 -6.00 -12.23
N GLY A 198 6.84 -5.12 -12.78
CA GLY A 198 7.23 -3.99 -13.60
C GLY A 198 6.19 -2.88 -13.51
N THR A 199 5.06 -3.07 -14.20
CA THR A 199 3.88 -2.22 -14.04
C THR A 199 2.64 -3.06 -13.78
N ASP A 200 1.64 -2.46 -13.12
CA ASP A 200 0.32 -3.06 -12.99
C ASP A 200 -0.46 -3.03 -14.33
N TYR A 201 -1.73 -3.42 -14.28
CA TYR A 201 -2.61 -3.40 -15.45
C TYR A 201 -2.74 -2.00 -16.08
N TYR A 202 -2.75 -0.95 -15.27
CA TYR A 202 -2.88 0.45 -15.69
C TYR A 202 -1.52 1.07 -16.08
N GLY A 203 -0.42 0.31 -16.06
CA GLY A 203 0.91 0.84 -16.40
C GLY A 203 1.58 1.58 -15.25
N CYS A 204 1.09 1.42 -14.02
CA CYS A 204 1.67 2.01 -12.82
C CYS A 204 2.81 1.16 -12.29
N SER A 205 3.97 1.79 -12.07
CA SER A 205 5.10 1.17 -11.38
C SER A 205 4.80 1.07 -9.87
N PRO A 206 5.35 0.09 -9.13
CA PRO A 206 5.27 0.07 -7.66
C PRO A 206 5.90 1.31 -7.01
N THR A 207 6.89 1.91 -7.68
CA THR A 207 7.58 3.12 -7.23
C THR A 207 7.35 4.29 -8.17
N ASP A 208 7.16 5.49 -7.62
CA ASP A 208 7.18 6.73 -8.39
C ASP A 208 8.59 6.95 -8.92
N LEU A 209 8.66 7.22 -10.21
CA LEU A 209 9.89 7.36 -10.96
C LEU A 209 10.23 8.82 -11.28
N GLY A 210 9.42 9.75 -10.75
CA GLY A 210 9.51 11.18 -10.97
C GLY A 210 8.93 11.63 -12.33
N PRO A 211 8.99 12.93 -12.63
CA PRO A 211 8.57 13.45 -13.91
C PRO A 211 9.42 12.84 -15.02
N ARG A 212 8.74 12.17 -15.95
CA ARG A 212 9.32 11.57 -17.15
C ARG A 212 8.37 11.90 -18.26
N GLY A 213 8.83 12.50 -19.34
CA GLY A 213 7.98 12.86 -20.46
C GLY A 213 8.75 13.67 -21.50
N THR A 214 8.09 13.95 -22.61
CA THR A 214 8.67 14.70 -23.74
C THR A 214 7.80 15.90 -24.09
N GLY A 215 7.00 16.40 -23.14
CA GLY A 215 6.03 17.46 -23.35
C GLY A 215 4.67 16.93 -23.83
N LEU A 216 3.59 17.46 -23.26
CA LEU A 216 2.22 17.22 -23.69
C LEU A 216 1.93 17.93 -25.01
N ASN A 217 1.56 17.20 -26.05
CA ASN A 217 1.04 17.81 -27.28
C ASN A 217 -0.46 18.09 -27.15
N ALA A 218 -0.83 19.33 -26.84
CA ALA A 218 -2.24 19.71 -26.68
C ALA A 218 -3.08 19.63 -27.97
N LYS A 219 -2.46 19.46 -29.14
CA LYS A 219 -3.17 19.27 -30.41
C LYS A 219 -3.58 17.81 -30.63
N ASP A 220 -2.99 16.87 -29.91
CA ASP A 220 -3.31 15.45 -30.05
C ASP A 220 -4.68 15.15 -29.44
N THR A 221 -5.46 14.32 -30.14
CA THR A 221 -6.74 13.84 -29.61
C THR A 221 -6.48 12.74 -28.58
N ILE A 222 -6.78 13.04 -27.31
CA ILE A 222 -6.67 12.08 -26.21
C ILE A 222 -7.85 11.10 -26.21
N THR A 223 -7.57 9.81 -26.19
CA THR A 223 -8.57 8.72 -26.24
C THR A 223 -8.79 8.03 -24.90
N SER A 224 -7.85 8.14 -23.97
CA SER A 224 -7.99 7.69 -22.57
C SER A 224 -6.81 8.20 -21.74
N ALA A 225 -6.85 8.01 -20.42
CA ALA A 225 -5.70 8.18 -19.56
C ALA A 225 -5.60 7.02 -18.57
N ASN A 226 -4.38 6.66 -18.17
CA ASN A 226 -4.17 5.86 -16.97
C ASN A 226 -3.70 6.79 -15.84
N ILE A 227 -4.19 6.57 -14.63
CA ILE A 227 -3.83 7.34 -13.44
C ILE A 227 -3.12 6.43 -12.47
N CYS A 228 -1.97 6.87 -11.96
CA CYS A 228 -1.23 6.23 -10.89
C CYS A 228 -1.10 7.20 -9.72
N GLU A 229 -1.65 6.86 -8.56
CA GLU A 229 -1.51 7.63 -7.33
C GLU A 229 -0.37 7.05 -6.49
N TYR A 230 0.48 7.92 -5.98
CA TYR A 230 1.61 7.56 -5.12
C TYR A 230 1.59 8.37 -3.83
N TRP A 231 2.12 7.75 -2.78
CA TRP A 231 2.41 8.38 -1.50
C TRP A 231 3.80 7.96 -1.03
N HIS A 232 4.66 8.92 -0.70
CA HIS A 232 6.08 8.70 -0.40
C HIS A 232 6.76 7.79 -1.45
N GLY A 233 6.42 8.02 -2.71
CA GLY A 233 6.94 7.27 -3.85
C GLY A 233 6.46 5.81 -3.95
N SER A 234 5.51 5.36 -3.13
CA SER A 234 4.92 4.01 -3.24
C SER A 234 3.53 4.08 -3.88
N LEU A 235 3.21 3.12 -4.75
CA LEU A 235 1.90 3.03 -5.41
C LEU A 235 0.78 2.87 -4.39
N VAL A 236 -0.25 3.71 -4.49
CA VAL A 236 -1.47 3.66 -3.66
C VAL A 236 -2.62 3.09 -4.48
N SER A 237 -2.77 3.52 -5.72
CA SER A 237 -3.86 3.06 -6.59
C SER A 237 -3.54 3.31 -8.06
N GLY A 238 -4.15 2.50 -8.92
CA GLY A 238 -4.12 2.65 -10.37
C GLY A 238 -5.54 2.63 -10.93
N SER A 239 -5.83 3.45 -11.94
CA SER A 239 -7.12 3.42 -12.62
C SER A 239 -7.03 3.90 -14.08
N ARG A 240 -8.17 3.92 -14.77
CA ARG A 240 -8.28 4.41 -16.14
C ARG A 240 -9.42 5.43 -16.28
N LEU A 241 -9.13 6.54 -16.96
CA LEU A 241 -10.12 7.49 -17.44
C LEU A 241 -10.51 7.21 -18.89
N ALA A 242 -11.80 7.31 -19.16
CA ALA A 242 -12.34 7.32 -20.52
C ALA A 242 -11.92 8.60 -21.29
N ALA A 243 -12.15 8.60 -22.61
CA ALA A 243 -11.72 9.67 -23.52
C ALA A 243 -12.13 11.08 -23.07
N LYS A 244 -13.41 11.28 -22.71
CA LYS A 244 -13.95 12.60 -22.36
C LYS A 244 -13.27 13.22 -21.13
N PRO A 245 -13.24 12.57 -19.94
CA PRO A 245 -12.52 13.13 -18.79
C PRO A 245 -11.01 13.26 -19.02
N ALA A 246 -10.38 12.31 -19.73
CA ALA A 246 -8.96 12.39 -20.07
C ALA A 246 -8.63 13.61 -20.96
N GLY A 247 -9.44 13.88 -21.98
CA GLY A 247 -9.30 15.06 -22.84
C GLY A 247 -9.53 16.36 -22.08
N ALA A 248 -10.51 16.40 -21.17
CA ALA A 248 -10.74 17.56 -20.31
C ALA A 248 -9.54 17.83 -19.39
N PHE A 249 -8.95 16.79 -18.80
CA PHE A 249 -7.73 16.93 -18.00
C PHE A 249 -6.56 17.48 -18.82
N ALA A 250 -6.29 16.89 -20.00
CA ALA A 250 -5.22 17.35 -20.89
C ALA A 250 -5.38 18.83 -21.28
N GLN A 251 -6.61 19.24 -21.62
CA GLN A 251 -6.90 20.62 -21.99
C GLN A 251 -6.63 21.58 -20.82
N ARG A 252 -7.04 21.24 -19.60
CA ARG A 252 -6.82 22.11 -18.43
C ARG A 252 -5.36 22.18 -18.04
N VAL A 253 -4.63 21.07 -18.06
CA VAL A 253 -3.18 21.07 -17.82
C VAL A 253 -2.49 21.98 -18.84
N ASN A 254 -2.81 21.85 -20.12
CA ASN A 254 -2.21 22.71 -21.14
C ASN A 254 -2.59 24.20 -21.00
N ALA A 255 -3.81 24.50 -20.55
CA ALA A 255 -4.25 25.87 -20.30
C ALA A 255 -3.73 26.46 -18.97
N SER A 256 -3.12 25.62 -18.12
CA SER A 256 -2.59 26.06 -16.83
C SER A 256 -1.36 26.97 -17.02
N PRO A 257 -1.22 28.03 -16.19
CA PRO A 257 -0.08 28.93 -16.28
C PRO A 257 1.24 28.17 -16.16
N GLU A 258 2.17 28.45 -17.08
CA GLU A 258 3.54 27.98 -16.95
C GLU A 258 4.21 28.66 -15.76
N GLY A 259 5.11 27.94 -15.10
CA GLY A 259 5.88 28.47 -14.00
C GLY A 259 6.43 27.37 -13.10
N PRO A 260 7.37 27.75 -12.22
CA PRO A 260 7.91 26.83 -11.23
C PRO A 260 6.83 26.43 -10.21
N GLN A 261 7.18 25.45 -9.38
CA GLN A 261 6.38 25.09 -8.21
C GLN A 261 6.08 26.34 -7.34
N PRO A 262 4.82 26.57 -6.94
CA PRO A 262 4.46 27.66 -6.04
C PRO A 262 5.18 27.55 -4.70
N ALA A 263 5.45 28.70 -4.10
CA ALA A 263 5.95 28.77 -2.74
C ALA A 263 4.97 28.09 -1.78
N ARG A 264 5.49 27.50 -0.71
CA ARG A 264 4.70 26.89 0.35
C ARG A 264 4.53 27.86 1.53
N PHE A 265 3.40 27.78 2.22
CA PHE A 265 3.22 28.46 3.50
C PHE A 265 4.28 27.99 4.52
N GLU A 266 4.92 28.94 5.20
CA GLU A 266 5.89 28.64 6.25
C GLU A 266 5.23 27.81 7.35
N GLY A 267 5.92 26.75 7.80
CA GLY A 267 5.42 25.84 8.83
C GLY A 267 4.33 24.86 8.37
N CYS A 268 3.79 24.98 7.15
CA CYS A 268 2.75 24.07 6.67
C CYS A 268 3.32 22.68 6.36
N ARG A 269 2.78 21.67 7.07
CA ARG A 269 3.10 20.26 6.85
C ARG A 269 1.90 19.57 6.22
N GLN A 270 2.17 18.77 5.20
CA GLN A 270 1.17 17.95 4.55
C GLN A 270 1.64 16.49 4.50
N PRO A 271 1.39 15.72 5.58
CA PRO A 271 1.80 14.32 5.65
C PRO A 271 1.08 13.45 4.61
N ASP A 272 -0.03 13.93 4.05
CA ASP A 272 -0.85 13.26 3.05
C ASP A 272 -0.62 13.78 1.63
N GLN A 273 0.50 14.47 1.35
CA GLN A 273 0.84 14.88 -0.01
C GLN A 273 0.80 13.66 -0.96
N ARG A 274 0.07 13.80 -2.07
CA ARG A 274 -0.03 12.76 -3.10
C ARG A 274 0.65 13.20 -4.36
N THR A 275 1.14 12.21 -5.09
CA THR A 275 1.63 12.39 -6.44
C THR A 275 0.78 11.59 -7.39
N TYR A 276 0.36 12.20 -8.49
CA TYR A 276 -0.38 11.55 -9.56
C TYR A 276 0.47 11.53 -10.82
N VAL A 277 0.60 10.37 -11.44
CA VAL A 277 1.14 10.23 -12.80
C VAL A 277 -0.02 9.89 -13.72
N VAL A 278 -0.39 10.84 -14.57
CA VAL A 278 -1.48 10.71 -15.52
C VAL A 278 -0.89 10.49 -16.91
N THR A 279 -0.94 9.25 -17.39
CA THR A 279 -0.45 8.92 -18.75
C THR A 279 -1.59 9.10 -19.73
N LEU A 280 -1.57 10.21 -20.47
CA LEU A 280 -2.57 10.54 -21.48
C LEU A 280 -2.25 9.79 -22.78
N HIS A 281 -3.19 9.02 -23.29
CA HIS A 281 -3.02 8.24 -24.52
C HIS A 281 -3.64 9.00 -25.70
N GLY A 282 -2.79 9.46 -26.61
CA GLY A 282 -3.19 9.89 -27.95
C GLY A 282 -3.25 8.70 -28.93
N ARG A 283 -3.46 8.99 -30.21
CA ARG A 283 -3.50 7.94 -31.26
C ARG A 283 -2.14 7.30 -31.52
N GLU A 284 -1.08 8.10 -31.47
CA GLU A 284 0.28 7.67 -31.84
C GLU A 284 1.24 7.66 -30.66
N LYS A 285 1.01 8.52 -29.65
CA LYS A 285 1.92 8.74 -28.53
C LYS A 285 1.17 8.82 -27.21
N SER A 286 1.91 8.60 -26.13
CA SER A 286 1.41 8.79 -24.77
C SER A 286 2.22 9.87 -24.06
N TYR A 287 1.54 10.64 -23.22
CA TYR A 287 2.06 11.82 -22.53
C TYR A 287 1.87 11.64 -21.02
N PRO A 288 2.89 11.14 -20.31
CA PRO A 288 2.92 11.20 -18.85
C PRO A 288 2.93 12.65 -18.36
N VAL A 289 1.99 12.98 -17.48
CA VAL A 289 1.95 14.25 -16.73
C VAL A 289 2.02 13.92 -15.26
N TRP A 290 3.03 14.47 -14.60
CA TRP A 290 3.23 14.34 -13.16
C TRP A 290 2.54 15.51 -12.46
N LEU A 291 1.77 15.26 -11.41
CA LEU A 291 1.01 16.27 -10.66
C LEU A 291 1.18 16.03 -9.15
N ILE A 292 1.56 17.06 -8.40
CA ILE A 292 1.62 17.01 -6.93
C ILE A 292 0.35 17.62 -6.33
N ALA A 293 -0.41 16.85 -5.56
CA ALA A 293 -1.48 17.37 -4.72
C ALA A 293 -0.89 17.89 -3.39
N ASP A 294 -0.32 19.10 -3.44
CA ASP A 294 0.17 19.85 -2.28
C ASP A 294 -0.79 21.02 -1.96
N TYR A 295 -1.51 20.95 -0.85
CA TYR A 295 -2.42 21.98 -0.33
C TYR A 295 -1.71 23.05 0.50
N CYS A 296 -0.40 22.92 0.75
CA CYS A 296 0.40 23.94 1.44
C CYS A 296 0.88 25.06 0.51
N THR A 297 0.40 25.15 -0.73
CA THR A 297 0.83 26.15 -1.72
C THR A 297 0.13 27.50 -1.50
N VAL A 298 0.89 28.60 -1.63
CA VAL A 298 0.37 29.96 -1.32
C VAL A 298 -0.71 30.45 -2.28
N ASP A 299 -0.71 29.94 -3.51
CA ASP A 299 -1.64 30.34 -4.57
C ASP A 299 -2.73 29.29 -4.83
N HIS A 300 -2.83 28.26 -3.97
CA HIS A 300 -3.77 27.15 -4.09
C HIS A 300 -3.70 26.41 -5.44
N SER A 301 -2.54 26.47 -6.11
CA SER A 301 -2.27 25.72 -7.33
C SER A 301 -1.47 24.46 -7.06
N PHE A 302 -1.55 23.52 -8.00
CA PHE A 302 -0.92 22.22 -7.93
C PHE A 302 0.20 22.13 -8.98
N PRO A 303 1.46 21.86 -8.58
CA PRO A 303 2.56 21.69 -9.51
C PRO A 303 2.28 20.55 -10.50
N THR A 304 2.54 20.79 -11.78
CA THR A 304 2.53 19.77 -12.83
C THR A 304 3.79 19.83 -13.66
N ASP A 305 4.25 18.67 -14.15
CA ASP A 305 5.46 18.53 -14.98
C ASP A 305 5.25 17.40 -16.01
N ASP A 306 5.34 17.73 -17.30
CA ASP A 306 5.21 16.77 -18.42
C ASP A 306 6.57 16.35 -19.01
N GLY A 307 7.66 16.61 -18.28
CA GLY A 307 9.05 16.39 -18.65
C GLY A 307 9.68 17.51 -19.49
N THR A 308 8.91 18.51 -19.91
CA THR A 308 9.43 19.65 -20.69
C THR A 308 8.93 20.99 -20.16
N THR A 309 7.68 21.06 -19.70
CA THR A 309 7.05 22.28 -19.19
C THR A 309 6.48 22.04 -17.80
N GLN A 310 6.83 22.93 -16.88
CA GLN A 310 6.21 23.01 -15.57
C GLN A 310 5.03 23.98 -15.60
N ARG A 311 3.90 23.56 -15.05
CA ARG A 311 2.67 24.36 -14.98
C ARG A 311 2.03 24.27 -13.61
N ARG A 312 1.10 25.19 -13.34
CA ARG A 312 0.34 25.29 -12.09
C ARG A 312 -1.14 25.02 -12.32
N ALA A 313 -1.56 23.78 -12.07
CA ALA A 313 -2.94 23.34 -12.26
C ALA A 313 -3.85 23.87 -11.14
N ASP A 314 -5.13 24.06 -11.46
CA ASP A 314 -6.15 24.44 -10.47
C ASP A 314 -6.79 23.21 -9.80
N ALA A 315 -7.56 23.44 -8.73
CA ALA A 315 -8.27 22.37 -8.02
C ALA A 315 -9.22 21.58 -8.93
N ILE A 316 -9.85 22.24 -9.90
CA ILE A 316 -10.76 21.57 -10.84
C ILE A 316 -10.01 20.56 -11.70
N THR A 317 -8.75 20.83 -12.07
CA THR A 317 -7.89 19.89 -12.79
C THR A 317 -7.58 18.66 -11.94
N LEU A 318 -7.31 18.86 -10.65
CA LEU A 318 -7.08 17.76 -9.71
C LEU A 318 -8.36 16.91 -9.49
N ASP A 319 -9.53 17.54 -9.39
CA ASP A 319 -10.82 16.86 -9.20
C ASP A 319 -11.21 15.94 -10.38
N LEU A 320 -10.66 16.18 -11.58
CA LEU A 320 -10.86 15.30 -12.73
C LEU A 320 -10.20 13.92 -12.54
N ILE A 321 -9.17 13.82 -11.70
CA ILE A 321 -8.42 12.58 -11.45
C ILE A 321 -8.65 12.02 -10.04
N ARG A 322 -9.10 12.85 -9.08
CA ARG A 322 -9.49 12.43 -7.73
C ARG A 322 -10.94 11.93 -7.71
N GLN A 323 -11.17 10.77 -8.34
CA GLN A 323 -12.48 10.11 -8.38
C GLN A 323 -12.33 8.62 -8.06
N GLY A 324 -13.40 8.01 -7.52
CA GLY A 324 -13.43 6.59 -7.21
C GLY A 324 -12.27 6.18 -6.30
N VAL A 325 -11.39 5.31 -6.79
CA VAL A 325 -10.23 4.78 -6.05
C VAL A 325 -9.24 5.86 -5.59
N HIS A 326 -9.21 7.01 -6.28
CA HIS A 326 -8.35 8.16 -5.96
C HIS A 326 -9.00 9.17 -5.01
N HIS A 327 -10.22 8.87 -4.55
CA HIS A 327 -10.94 9.66 -3.56
C HIS A 327 -11.62 8.73 -2.54
N PRO A 328 -10.83 7.90 -1.83
CA PRO A 328 -11.38 7.00 -0.84
C PRO A 328 -11.99 7.81 0.31
N ASN A 329 -13.09 7.32 0.88
CA ASN A 329 -13.62 7.86 2.12
C ASN A 329 -12.56 7.67 3.21
N GLN A 330 -12.10 8.75 3.81
CA GLN A 330 -11.17 8.69 4.93
C GLN A 330 -11.95 8.93 6.21
N PRO A 331 -11.91 8.01 7.19
CA PRO A 331 -12.56 8.24 8.47
C PRO A 331 -12.05 9.50 9.17
N SER A 332 -10.80 9.93 8.95
CA SER A 332 -10.33 11.24 9.42
C SER A 332 -11.20 12.39 8.90
N ASP A 333 -11.68 12.33 7.65
CA ASP A 333 -12.59 13.34 7.10
C ASP A 333 -13.96 13.34 7.78
N LEU A 334 -14.32 12.24 8.47
CA LEU A 334 -15.58 12.05 9.17
C LEU A 334 -15.47 12.25 10.70
N PHE A 335 -14.28 12.05 11.27
CA PHE A 335 -14.05 11.97 12.72
C PHE A 335 -13.05 12.98 13.27
N ASP A 336 -12.37 13.77 12.44
CA ASP A 336 -11.60 14.90 12.93
C ASP A 336 -12.57 16.08 13.14
N PRO A 337 -13.01 16.40 14.38
CA PRO A 337 -13.66 17.68 14.60
C PRO A 337 -12.66 18.73 14.14
N ALA A 338 -13.07 19.59 13.18
CA ALA A 338 -12.21 20.62 12.59
C ALA A 338 -11.19 21.12 13.63
N GLY A 339 -9.93 20.69 13.49
CA GLY A 339 -8.87 21.15 14.36
C GLY A 339 -8.88 22.68 14.32
N PRO A 340 -8.58 23.38 15.43
CA PRO A 340 -8.61 24.83 15.44
C PRO A 340 -7.72 25.33 14.29
N LEU A 341 -8.35 25.97 13.30
CA LEU A 341 -7.67 26.77 12.29
C LEU A 341 -6.74 27.69 13.06
N THR A 342 -5.44 27.39 13.03
CA THR A 342 -4.46 28.24 13.70
C THR A 342 -4.61 29.62 13.07
N PRO A 343 -4.90 30.69 13.84
CA PRO A 343 -5.12 31.99 13.22
C PRO A 343 -3.86 32.41 12.46
N SER A 344 -4.07 33.03 11.29
CA SER A 344 -3.00 33.73 10.56
C SER A 344 -2.18 34.58 11.52
N PRO A 345 -0.84 34.47 11.54
CA PRO A 345 -0.03 35.46 12.22
C PRO A 345 -0.30 36.82 11.55
N ARG A 346 -0.59 37.84 12.38
CA ARG A 346 -0.61 39.25 11.98
C ARG A 346 0.80 39.81 11.98
#